data_AF-A0A0F7FBL2-F1
#
_entry.id   AF-A0A0F7FBL2-F1
#
_cell.length_a   1.000
_cell.length_b   1.000
_cell.length_c   1.000
_cell.angle_alpha   90.00
_cell.angle_beta   90.00
_cell.angle_gamma   90.00
#
_symmetry.space_group_name_H-M   'P 1'
#
loop_
_entity.id
_entity.type
_entity.pdbx_description
1 polymer ?
#
loop_
_entity_poly.entity_id
_entity_poly.type
_entity_poly.pdbx_seq_one_letter_code
_entity_poly.pdbx_strand_id
1 'polypeptide(L)'
;MMRNVMVRAWEIARRAAKRFGGKVREYIAMSLKQAWSELRASASETKIVIVLDRVMKKVASMKVIVKGRIAVEHGVFETRAAYTQAYTRAVNWNVGYGVPVEMYVRNTDGSMTLDSVQETRMK
;
A
#
# COMPACT_ATOMS: atom_id res chain seq x y z
N MET A 1 0.54 -8.85 7.99
CA MET A 1 -0.70 -9.64 8.22
C MET A 1 -1.70 -9.25 7.15
N MET A 2 -1.98 -10.11 6.17
CA MET A 2 -3.01 -9.85 5.16
C MET A 2 -4.35 -9.72 5.87
N ARG A 3 -4.88 -8.49 5.98
CA ARG A 3 -6.24 -8.28 6.45
C ARG A 3 -7.16 -8.78 5.36
N ASN A 4 -7.73 -9.96 5.56
CA ASN A 4 -8.58 -10.57 4.56
C ASN A 4 -9.89 -9.77 4.48
N VAL A 5 -10.02 -8.92 3.46
CA VAL A 5 -11.16 -8.00 3.27
C VAL A 5 -12.49 -8.76 3.34
N MET A 6 -12.51 -10.00 2.85
CA MET A 6 -13.69 -10.88 2.92
C MET A 6 -14.07 -11.26 4.35
N VAL A 7 -13.08 -11.56 5.21
CA VAL A 7 -13.34 -11.85 6.63
C VAL A 7 -13.93 -10.61 7.31
N ARG A 8 -13.35 -9.42 7.03
CA ARG A 8 -13.85 -8.17 7.58
C ARG A 8 -15.26 -7.83 7.09
N ALA A 9 -15.51 -8.00 5.80
CA ALA A 9 -16.84 -7.83 5.21
C ALA A 9 -17.86 -8.79 5.85
N TRP A 10 -17.46 -10.03 6.10
CA TRP A 10 -18.31 -11.04 6.74
C TRP A 10 -18.67 -10.67 8.19
N GLU A 11 -17.72 -10.13 8.96
CA GLU A 11 -17.97 -9.62 10.31
C GLU A 11 -18.93 -8.43 10.33
N ILE A 12 -18.76 -7.48 9.41
CA ILE A 12 -19.65 -6.32 9.28
C ILE A 12 -21.07 -6.80 8.91
N ALA A 13 -21.18 -7.72 7.94
CA ALA A 13 -22.46 -8.28 7.51
C ALA A 13 -23.18 -9.04 8.63
N ARG A 14 -22.44 -9.83 9.44
CA ARG A 14 -23.01 -10.53 10.61
C ARG A 14 -23.53 -9.56 11.67
N ARG A 15 -22.79 -8.47 11.93
CA ARG A 15 -23.24 -7.43 12.88
C ARG A 15 -24.48 -6.71 12.37
N ALA A 16 -24.56 -6.41 11.07
CA ALA A 16 -25.73 -5.81 10.46
C ALA A 16 -26.96 -6.73 10.57
N ALA A 17 -26.83 -8.01 10.19
CA ALA A 17 -27.92 -8.98 10.30
C ALA A 17 -28.40 -9.17 11.75
N LYS A 18 -27.48 -9.18 12.74
CA LYS A 18 -27.85 -9.27 14.17
C LYS A 18 -28.62 -8.03 14.65
N ARG A 19 -28.31 -6.85 14.12
CA ARG A 19 -28.89 -5.58 14.58
C ARG A 19 -30.21 -5.23 13.87
N PHE A 20 -30.30 -5.54 12.58
CA PHE A 20 -31.40 -5.12 11.72
C PHE A 20 -32.30 -6.28 11.25
N GLY A 21 -31.95 -7.53 11.59
CA GLY A 21 -32.61 -8.73 11.07
C GLY A 21 -32.12 -9.11 9.68
N GLY A 22 -32.72 -10.13 9.07
CA GLY A 22 -32.36 -10.59 7.72
C GLY A 22 -31.17 -11.56 7.65
N LYS A 23 -30.75 -11.90 6.43
CA LYS A 23 -29.68 -12.86 6.15
C LYS A 23 -28.36 -12.12 5.92
N VAL A 24 -27.27 -12.67 6.46
CA VAL A 24 -25.90 -12.13 6.28
C VAL A 24 -25.57 -11.84 4.81
N ARG A 25 -25.98 -12.71 3.88
CA ARG A 25 -25.72 -12.56 2.44
C ARG A 25 -26.30 -11.27 1.85
N GLU A 26 -27.39 -10.76 2.39
CA GLU A 26 -28.05 -9.52 1.93
C GLU A 26 -27.19 -8.29 2.25
N TYR A 27 -26.37 -8.36 3.30
CA TYR A 27 -25.50 -7.26 3.73
C TYR A 27 -24.08 -7.32 3.15
N ILE A 28 -23.70 -8.40 2.45
CA ILE A 28 -22.31 -8.60 2.00
C ILE A 28 -21.85 -7.50 1.04
N ALA A 29 -22.68 -7.09 0.08
CA ALA A 29 -22.28 -6.10 -0.91
C ALA A 29 -21.90 -4.76 -0.27
N MET A 30 -22.72 -4.27 0.67
CA MET A 30 -22.46 -3.01 1.38
C MET A 30 -21.31 -3.17 2.38
N SER A 31 -21.25 -4.31 3.08
CA SER A 31 -20.17 -4.62 4.03
C SER A 31 -18.80 -4.73 3.35
N LEU A 32 -18.77 -5.22 2.11
CA LEU A 32 -17.56 -5.30 1.31
C LEU A 32 -17.05 -3.90 0.93
N LYS A 33 -17.95 -3.01 0.50
CA LYS A 33 -17.61 -1.60 0.24
C LYS A 33 -17.04 -0.93 1.48
N GLN A 34 -17.65 -1.16 2.65
CA GLN A 34 -17.16 -0.63 3.91
C GLN A 34 -15.79 -1.21 4.30
N ALA A 35 -15.60 -2.52 4.18
CA ALA A 35 -14.31 -3.17 4.46
C ALA A 35 -13.18 -2.65 3.55
N TRP A 36 -13.45 -2.41 2.27
CA TRP A 36 -12.51 -1.78 1.35
C TRP A 36 -12.17 -0.33 1.75
N SER A 37 -13.18 0.44 2.17
CA SER A 37 -12.97 1.81 2.66
C SER A 37 -12.10 1.83 3.92
N GLU A 38 -12.40 0.96 4.90
CA GLU A 38 -11.59 0.79 6.12
C GLU A 38 -10.14 0.41 5.79
N LEU A 39 -9.94 -0.48 4.82
CA LEU A 39 -8.60 -0.89 4.39
C LEU A 39 -7.83 0.28 3.77
N ARG A 40 -8.44 1.01 2.81
CA ARG A 40 -7.83 2.17 2.15
C ARG A 40 -7.51 3.29 3.13
N ALA A 41 -8.42 3.59 4.06
CA ALA A 41 -8.20 4.58 5.12
C ALA A 41 -7.03 4.18 6.04
N SER A 42 -6.86 2.89 6.34
CA SER A 42 -5.72 2.43 7.12
C SER A 42 -4.40 2.37 6.35
N ALA A 43 -4.47 2.35 5.03
CA ALA A 43 -3.31 2.30 4.15
C ALA A 43 -2.77 3.70 3.81
N SER A 44 -3.56 4.76 3.98
CA SER A 44 -3.09 6.16 3.82
C SER A 44 -2.00 6.57 4.83
N GLU A 45 -1.79 5.80 5.91
CA GLU A 45 -0.66 5.96 6.84
C GLU A 45 0.64 5.31 6.34
N THR A 46 0.64 4.71 5.14
CA THR A 46 1.78 4.00 4.57
C THR A 46 2.39 4.80 3.42
N LYS A 47 3.65 5.19 3.59
CA LYS A 47 4.43 5.91 2.61
C LYS A 47 5.53 4.99 2.10
N ILE A 48 5.63 4.77 0.80
CA ILE A 48 6.90 4.22 0.26
C ILE A 48 7.79 5.43 -0.02
N VAL A 49 9.07 5.30 0.25
CA VAL A 49 10.09 6.28 -0.07
C VAL A 49 11.08 5.56 -0.97
N ILE A 50 10.93 5.78 -2.26
CA ILE A 50 11.94 5.36 -3.24
C ILE A 50 13.02 6.43 -3.23
N VAL A 51 14.27 6.02 -3.40
CA VAL A 51 15.44 6.90 -3.48
C VAL A 51 16.15 6.62 -4.78
N LEU A 52 16.03 7.56 -5.71
CA LEU A 52 16.77 7.56 -6.97
C LEU A 52 18.14 8.20 -6.78
N ASP A 53 19.17 7.57 -7.36
CA ASP A 53 20.49 8.14 -7.55
C ASP A 53 20.55 8.81 -8.93
N ARG A 54 20.66 10.14 -8.92
CA ARG A 54 20.74 10.96 -10.14
C ARG A 54 22.02 10.75 -10.93
N VAL A 55 23.14 10.42 -10.27
CA VAL A 55 24.45 10.26 -10.91
C VAL A 55 24.47 8.95 -11.71
N MET A 56 23.99 7.87 -11.09
CA MET A 56 23.94 6.55 -11.71
C MET A 56 22.71 6.32 -12.59
N LYS A 57 21.71 7.22 -12.54
CA LYS A 57 20.36 7.01 -13.11
C LYS A 57 19.74 5.67 -12.68
N LYS A 58 20.02 5.26 -11.44
CA LYS A 58 19.59 3.98 -10.86
C LYS A 58 18.80 4.23 -9.57
N VAL A 59 17.97 3.26 -9.18
CA VAL A 59 17.33 3.29 -7.86
C VAL A 59 18.38 2.85 -6.83
N ALA A 60 18.83 3.77 -5.98
CA ALA A 60 19.86 3.49 -4.98
C ALA A 60 19.31 2.79 -3.74
N SER A 61 18.07 3.09 -3.35
CA SER A 61 17.39 2.35 -2.29
C SER A 61 15.89 2.52 -2.37
N MET A 62 15.16 1.59 -1.75
CA MET A 62 13.72 1.70 -1.56
C MET A 62 13.42 1.40 -0.09
N LYS A 63 12.77 2.34 0.59
CA LYS A 63 12.28 2.18 1.95
C LYS A 63 10.76 2.18 1.94
N VAL A 64 10.15 1.22 2.61
CA VAL A 64 8.70 1.18 2.81
C VAL A 64 8.44 1.61 4.24
N ILE A 65 7.75 2.73 4.42
CA ILE A 65 7.41 3.29 5.73
C ILE A 65 5.93 3.03 6.01
N VAL A 66 5.64 2.19 7.00
CA VAL A 66 4.28 1.86 7.43
C VAL A 66 4.09 2.49 8.81
N LYS A 67 3.13 3.42 8.95
CA LYS A 67 2.81 4.07 10.23
C LYS A 67 4.05 4.72 10.89
N GLY A 68 4.85 5.43 10.09
CA GLY A 68 6.05 6.11 10.55
C GLY A 68 7.24 5.19 10.89
N ARG A 69 7.16 3.88 10.64
CA ARG A 69 8.27 2.92 10.84
C ARG A 69 8.74 2.34 9.53
N ILE A 70 10.05 2.15 9.37
CA ILE A 70 10.61 1.44 8.21
C ILE A 70 10.23 -0.03 8.35
N ALA A 71 9.37 -0.51 7.45
CA ALA A 71 8.92 -1.89 7.37
C ALA A 71 9.84 -2.74 6.49
N VAL A 72 10.39 -2.15 5.42
CA VAL A 72 11.29 -2.83 4.49
C VAL A 72 12.32 -1.84 3.97
N GLU A 73 13.57 -2.27 3.87
CA GLU A 73 14.64 -1.54 3.20
C GLU A 73 15.29 -2.44 2.15
N HIS A 74 15.35 -1.94 0.92
CA HIS A 74 16.11 -2.54 -0.16
C HIS A 74 17.27 -1.62 -0.53
N GLY A 75 18.42 -2.24 -0.80
CA GLY A 75 19.60 -1.55 -1.32
C GLY A 75 19.49 -1.19 -2.81
N VAL A 76 20.65 -1.09 -3.47
CA VAL A 76 20.74 -0.68 -4.87
C VAL A 76 20.08 -1.73 -5.78
N PHE A 77 19.27 -1.27 -6.72
CA PHE A 77 18.70 -2.13 -7.76
C PHE A 77 19.54 -2.08 -9.03
N GLU A 78 19.98 -3.23 -9.51
CA GLU A 78 20.80 -3.32 -10.73
C GLU A 78 19.98 -3.07 -12.00
N THR A 79 18.70 -3.46 -12.01
CA THR A 79 17.82 -3.34 -13.17
C THR A 79 16.46 -2.76 -12.80
N ARG A 80 15.80 -2.10 -13.77
CA ARG A 80 14.42 -1.61 -13.64
C ARG A 80 13.42 -2.74 -13.34
N ALA A 81 13.68 -3.94 -13.85
CA ALA A 81 12.83 -5.11 -13.60
C ALA A 81 12.91 -5.56 -12.15
N ALA A 82 14.14 -5.64 -11.58
CA ALA A 82 14.36 -5.98 -10.17
C ALA A 82 13.67 -4.95 -9.25
N TYR A 83 13.81 -3.66 -9.57
CA TYR A 83 13.10 -2.59 -8.88
C TYR A 83 11.57 -2.78 -8.95
N THR A 84 11.02 -2.95 -10.15
CA THR A 84 9.56 -3.08 -10.35
C THR A 84 9.00 -4.29 -9.59
N GLN A 85 9.72 -5.41 -9.57
CA GLN A 85 9.31 -6.60 -8.81
C GLN A 85 9.35 -6.35 -7.30
N ALA A 86 10.43 -5.76 -6.78
CA ALA A 86 10.54 -5.43 -5.37
C ALA A 86 9.46 -4.42 -4.94
N TYR A 87 9.25 -3.37 -5.73
CA TYR A 87 8.18 -2.38 -5.54
C TYR A 87 6.82 -3.06 -5.49
N THR A 88 6.50 -3.90 -6.48
CA THR A 88 5.20 -4.60 -6.54
C THR A 88 5.00 -5.51 -5.32
N ARG A 89 6.04 -6.25 -4.90
CA ARG A 89 5.96 -7.09 -3.70
C ARG A 89 5.78 -6.27 -2.43
N ALA A 90 6.59 -5.21 -2.27
CA ALA A 90 6.54 -4.31 -1.13
C ALA A 90 5.16 -3.63 -0.98
N VAL A 91 4.64 -3.11 -2.09
CA VAL A 91 3.30 -2.54 -2.20
C VAL A 91 2.23 -3.56 -1.84
N ASN A 92 2.22 -4.71 -2.51
CA ASN A 92 1.15 -5.70 -2.34
C ASN A 92 1.13 -6.26 -0.91
N TRP A 93 2.32 -6.43 -0.31
CA TRP A 93 2.45 -7.00 1.02
C TRP A 93 2.10 -6.02 2.15
N ASN A 94 2.49 -4.75 2.01
CA ASN A 94 2.41 -3.78 3.10
C ASN A 94 1.26 -2.76 2.94
N VAL A 95 0.90 -2.44 1.70
CA VAL A 95 0.03 -1.31 1.38
C VAL A 95 -1.33 -1.78 0.86
N GLY A 96 -1.34 -2.82 0.03
CA GLY A 96 -2.54 -3.25 -0.68
C GLY A 96 -2.84 -2.37 -1.91
N TYR A 97 -3.80 -2.79 -2.73
CA TYR A 97 -4.12 -2.13 -3.99
C TYR A 97 -4.91 -0.82 -3.81
N GLY A 98 -4.67 0.14 -4.71
CA GLY A 98 -5.41 1.40 -4.79
C GLY A 98 -5.01 2.42 -3.73
N VAL A 99 -3.79 2.31 -3.20
CA VAL A 99 -3.25 3.22 -2.20
C VAL A 99 -2.20 4.11 -2.87
N PRO A 100 -2.25 5.44 -2.66
CA PRO A 100 -1.25 6.35 -3.21
C PRO A 100 0.10 6.10 -2.56
N VAL A 101 1.11 6.02 -3.40
CA VAL A 101 2.51 5.83 -3.02
C VAL A 101 3.28 7.09 -3.41
N GLU A 102 3.84 7.77 -2.42
CA GLU A 102 4.77 8.87 -2.65
C GLU A 102 6.10 8.32 -3.18
N MET A 103 6.74 9.03 -4.10
CA MET A 103 8.06 8.71 -4.61
C MET A 103 8.96 9.91 -4.35
N TYR A 104 10.16 9.64 -3.84
CA TYR A 104 11.11 10.69 -3.53
C TYR A 104 12.37 10.51 -4.40
N VAL A 105 13.10 11.60 -4.58
CA VAL A 105 14.43 11.59 -5.22
C VAL A 105 15.40 12.13 -4.19
N ARG A 106 16.53 11.42 -4.02
CA ARG A 106 17.62 11.93 -3.20
C ARG A 106 18.53 12.77 -4.08
N ASN A 107 18.69 14.01 -3.71
CA ASN A 107 19.60 14.93 -4.37
C ASN A 107 21.04 14.67 -3.93
N THR A 108 22.00 15.25 -4.66
CA THR A 108 23.43 15.11 -4.40
C THR A 108 23.87 15.68 -3.06
N ASP A 109 23.13 16.63 -2.52
CA ASP A 109 23.31 17.22 -1.18
C ASP A 109 22.71 16.36 -0.05
N GLY A 110 22.08 15.23 -0.39
CA GLY A 110 21.41 14.35 0.55
C GLY A 110 19.97 14.73 0.88
N SER A 111 19.46 15.87 0.39
CA SER A 111 18.05 16.26 0.54
C SER A 111 17.12 15.33 -0.23
N MET A 112 15.88 15.21 0.23
CA MET A 112 14.83 14.44 -0.45
C MET A 112 13.76 15.37 -1.01
N THR A 113 13.46 15.23 -2.30
CA THR A 113 12.35 15.95 -2.96
C THR A 113 11.29 14.98 -3.40
N LEU A 114 10.01 15.31 -3.17
CA LEU A 114 8.89 14.56 -3.71
C LEU A 114 8.94 14.64 -5.24
N ASP A 115 8.94 13.50 -5.90
CA ASP A 115 8.96 13.37 -7.35
C ASP A 115 7.55 13.16 -7.90
N SER A 116 6.83 12.17 -7.38
CA SER A 116 5.50 11.82 -7.86
C SER A 116 4.68 11.06 -6.81
N VAL A 117 3.36 11.02 -7.00
CA VAL A 117 2.45 10.17 -6.25
C VAL A 117 1.79 9.20 -7.22
N GLN A 118 1.99 7.90 -7.01
CA GLN A 118 1.46 6.85 -7.89
C GLN A 118 0.40 6.04 -7.18
N GLU A 119 -0.77 5.87 -7.81
CA GLU A 119 -1.76 4.90 -7.35
C GLU A 119 -1.34 3.48 -7.73
N THR A 120 -1.42 2.58 -6.76
CA THR A 120 -1.09 1.17 -6.96
C THR A 120 -2.22 0.46 -7.72
N ARG A 121 -2.04 0.31 -9.03
CA ARG A 121 -3.02 -0.35 -9.91
C ARG A 121 -3.12 -1.85 -9.59
N MET A 122 -4.34 -2.37 -9.50
CA MET A 122 -4.57 -3.82 -9.66
C MET A 122 -4.17 -4.21 -11.09
N LYS A 123 -3.42 -5.31 -11.22
CA LYS A 123 -3.32 -6.03 -12.50
C LYS A 123 -4.56 -6.88 -12.68
#